data_AF-A0A847XTF0-F1
#
_entry.id   AF-A0A847XTF0-F1
#
_cell.length_a   1.000
_cell.length_b   1.000
_cell.length_c   1.000
_cell.angle_alpha   90.00
_cell.angle_beta   90.00
_cell.angle_gamma   90.00
#
_symmetry.space_group_name_H-M   'P 1'
#
loop_
_entity.id
_entity.type
_entity.pdbx_description
1 polymer ?
#
loop_
_entity_poly.entity_id
_entity_poly.type
_entity_poly.pdbx_seq_one_letter_code
_entity_poly.pdbx_strand_id
1 'polypeptide(L)'
;YKLSLAVNKKLKIKLRNVMPVITENKSAERISFSRFSDNSSLHMTFDLFSNRSGKNYLVKKLVNIDYILKICNAENEDDINRFIFLLKEIECITAVFKLDPGSIKDKNLDNIAY
;
A
#
# COMPACT_ATOMS: atom_id res chain seq x y z
N TYR A 1 2.83 8.71 8.43
CA TYR A 1 4.09 9.40 8.10
C TYR A 1 5.34 8.63 8.56
N LYS A 2 5.39 8.07 9.78
CA LYS A 2 6.58 7.29 10.23
C LYS A 2 6.91 6.10 9.32
N LEU A 3 5.91 5.29 8.94
CA LEU A 3 6.11 4.14 8.06
C LEU A 3 6.65 4.53 6.68
N SER A 4 6.04 5.53 6.01
CA SER A 4 6.48 5.99 4.69
C SER A 4 7.94 6.49 4.71
N LEU A 5 8.37 7.18 5.78
CA LEU A 5 9.76 7.57 5.94
C LEU A 5 10.71 6.37 6.14
N ALA A 6 10.30 5.38 6.92
CA ALA A 6 11.09 4.18 7.14
C ALA A 6 11.25 3.37 5.83
N VAL A 7 10.16 3.22 5.08
CA VAL A 7 10.17 2.58 3.75
C VAL A 7 11.06 3.34 2.77
N ASN A 8 10.96 4.68 2.72
CA ASN A 8 11.84 5.51 1.89
C ASN A 8 13.33 5.25 2.18
N LYS A 9 13.71 5.24 3.46
CA LYS A 9 15.11 5.00 3.87
C LYS A 9 15.57 3.60 3.48
N LYS A 10 14.73 2.58 3.73
CA LYS A 10 15.10 1.17 3.52
C LYS A 10 15.18 0.80 2.04
N LEU A 11 14.21 1.25 1.24
CA LEU A 11 14.10 0.92 -0.19
C LEU A 11 14.79 1.96 -1.10
N LYS A 12 15.29 3.07 -0.54
CA LYS A 12 15.86 4.22 -1.27
C LYS A 12 14.90 4.86 -2.27
N ILE A 13 13.61 4.91 -1.90
CA ILE A 13 12.53 5.54 -2.68
C ILE A 13 12.05 6.85 -2.02
N LYS A 14 11.12 7.55 -2.67
CA LYS A 14 10.63 8.88 -2.27
C LYS A 14 9.09 8.93 -2.19
N LEU A 15 8.49 8.09 -1.37
CA LEU A 15 7.06 8.16 -1.05
C LEU A 15 6.71 9.53 -0.45
N ARG A 16 5.83 10.26 -1.12
CA ARG A 16 5.29 11.56 -0.71
C ARG A 16 3.80 11.47 -0.50
N ASN A 17 3.26 12.25 0.45
CA ASN A 17 1.82 12.33 0.64
C ASN A 17 1.18 12.89 -0.63
N VAL A 18 0.19 12.19 -1.16
CA VAL A 18 -0.58 12.58 -2.35
C VAL A 18 -2.06 12.58 -2.03
N MET A 19 -2.92 12.84 -3.02
CA MET A 19 -4.36 12.78 -2.80
C MET A 19 -4.78 11.42 -2.20
N PRO A 20 -5.58 11.44 -1.13
CA PRO A 20 -6.04 10.22 -0.49
C PRO A 20 -7.02 9.46 -1.38
N VAL A 21 -7.19 8.16 -1.09
CA VAL A 21 -8.27 7.37 -1.69
C VAL A 21 -9.55 7.62 -0.90
N ILE A 22 -10.62 7.99 -1.61
CA ILE A 22 -11.92 8.27 -1.00
C ILE A 22 -12.87 7.13 -1.37
N THR A 23 -13.54 6.55 -0.38
CA THR A 23 -14.60 5.54 -0.59
C THR A 23 -15.84 5.93 0.20
N GLU A 24 -16.98 5.33 -0.14
CA GLU A 24 -18.21 5.50 0.63
C GLU A 24 -18.49 4.27 1.51
N ASN A 25 -18.91 4.50 2.76
CA ASN A 25 -19.42 3.41 3.60
C ASN A 25 -20.89 3.10 3.30
N LYS A 26 -21.44 2.14 4.06
CA LYS A 26 -22.85 1.73 3.94
C LYS A 26 -23.85 2.86 4.23
N SER A 27 -23.42 3.90 4.93
CA SER A 27 -24.22 5.07 5.29
C SER A 27 -24.01 6.25 4.34
N ALA A 28 -23.38 6.02 3.17
CA ALA A 28 -23.02 7.04 2.18
C ALA A 28 -22.08 8.15 2.72
N GLU A 29 -21.38 7.88 3.82
CA GLU A 29 -20.35 8.78 4.34
C GLU A 29 -19.04 8.55 3.59
N ARG A 30 -18.40 9.65 3.18
CA ARG A 30 -17.10 9.64 2.51
C ARG A 30 -15.98 9.42 3.54
N ILE A 31 -15.21 8.37 3.32
CA ILE A 31 -14.05 8.03 4.14
C ILE A 31 -12.78 8.23 3.32
N SER A 32 -11.83 8.93 3.93
CA SER A 32 -10.51 9.21 3.36
C SER A 32 -9.46 8.24 3.91
N PHE A 33 -8.68 7.64 3.01
CA PHE A 33 -7.54 6.78 3.32
C PHE A 33 -6.26 7.42 2.77
N SER A 34 -5.27 7.65 3.63
CA SER A 34 -4.02 8.28 3.21
C SER A 34 -3.28 7.43 2.17
N ARG A 35 -2.72 8.09 1.16
CA ARG A 35 -1.89 7.50 0.12
C ARG A 35 -0.56 8.23 0.06
N PHE A 36 0.51 7.47 -0.11
CA PHE A 36 1.84 8.00 -0.39
C PHE A 36 2.34 7.39 -1.69
N SER A 37 2.93 8.20 -2.57
CA SER A 37 3.34 7.74 -3.89
C SER A 37 4.79 8.13 -4.20
N ASP A 38 5.50 7.26 -4.89
CA ASP A 38 6.74 7.55 -5.60
C ASP A 38 6.58 7.17 -7.08
N ASN A 39 6.57 8.18 -7.92
CA ASN A 39 6.52 8.08 -9.37
C ASN A 39 7.76 8.68 -10.04
N SER A 40 8.86 8.82 -9.29
CA SER A 40 10.08 9.47 -9.79
C SER A 40 10.90 8.60 -10.73
N SER A 41 10.66 7.28 -10.75
CA SER A 41 11.26 6.34 -11.69
C SER A 41 10.25 5.93 -12.76
N LEU A 42 10.71 5.88 -14.02
CA LEU A 42 9.93 5.36 -15.15
C LEU A 42 9.81 3.83 -15.12
N HIS A 43 10.75 3.15 -14.45
CA HIS A 43 10.82 1.69 -14.41
C HIS A 43 9.94 1.08 -13.33
N MET A 44 9.75 1.77 -12.20
CA MET A 44 9.03 1.21 -11.07
C MET A 44 8.40 2.31 -10.24
N THR A 45 7.10 2.18 -9.98
CA THR A 45 6.36 3.11 -9.14
C THR A 45 5.83 2.42 -7.90
N PHE A 46 5.67 3.20 -6.83
CA PHE A 46 5.27 2.70 -5.54
C PHE A 46 4.08 3.51 -5.02
N ASP A 47 3.05 2.83 -4.55
CA ASP A 47 1.95 3.45 -3.81
C ASP A 47 1.74 2.73 -2.48
N LEU A 48 1.82 3.48 -1.39
CA LEU A 48 1.55 3.01 -0.04
C LEU A 48 0.20 3.57 0.43
N PHE A 49 -0.78 2.69 0.61
CA PHE A 49 -2.12 3.02 1.06
C PHE A 49 -2.29 2.64 2.53
N SER A 50 -2.87 3.54 3.32
CA SER A 50 -3.44 3.16 4.62
C SER A 50 -4.67 2.30 4.36
N ASN A 51 -4.70 1.09 4.91
CA ASN A 51 -5.88 0.24 4.79
C ASN A 51 -6.93 0.58 5.85
N ARG A 52 -6.61 1.42 6.84
CA ARG A 52 -7.51 1.80 7.94
C ARG A 52 -7.72 3.31 8.00
N SER A 53 -8.96 3.70 8.31
CA SER A 53 -9.38 5.07 8.63
C SER A 53 -10.47 5.02 9.69
N GLY A 54 -10.10 5.32 10.95
CA GLY A 54 -10.97 5.11 12.11
C GLY A 54 -11.36 3.64 12.28
N LYS A 55 -12.67 3.36 12.17
CA LYS A 55 -13.25 2.00 12.23
C LYS A 55 -13.46 1.37 10.84
N ASN A 56 -13.10 2.09 9.78
CA ASN A 56 -13.33 1.65 8.41
C ASN A 56 -12.05 1.13 7.77
N TYR A 57 -12.22 0.25 6.79
CA TYR A 57 -11.15 -0.36 6.02
C TYR A 57 -11.29 -0.08 4.52
N LEU A 58 -10.16 0.19 3.87
CA LEU A 58 -10.11 0.41 2.43
C LEU A 58 -10.45 -0.91 1.73
N VAL A 59 -9.64 -1.95 1.98
CA VAL A 59 -9.92 -3.33 1.57
C VAL A 59 -10.48 -4.08 2.79
N LYS A 60 -11.80 -4.25 2.82
CA LYS A 60 -12.54 -4.82 3.95
C LYS A 60 -12.24 -6.30 4.17
N LYS A 61 -11.74 -7.01 3.16
CA LYS A 61 -11.26 -8.39 3.31
C LYS A 61 -9.90 -8.50 4.01
N LEU A 62 -9.14 -7.40 4.11
CA LEU A 62 -7.80 -7.38 4.69
C LEU A 62 -7.77 -6.64 6.05
N VAL A 63 -8.73 -6.89 6.94
CA VAL A 63 -8.89 -6.13 8.20
C VAL A 63 -7.67 -6.16 9.14
N ASN A 64 -6.81 -7.18 9.00
CA ASN A 64 -5.59 -7.34 9.80
C ASN A 64 -4.35 -6.72 9.15
N ILE A 65 -4.50 -6.08 7.99
CA ILE A 65 -3.43 -5.40 7.27
C ILE A 65 -3.59 -3.91 7.50
N ASP A 66 -2.57 -3.26 8.05
CA ASP A 66 -2.58 -1.82 8.32
C ASP A 66 -2.30 -1.00 7.05
N TYR A 67 -1.40 -1.49 6.20
CA TYR A 67 -0.94 -0.79 5.01
C TYR A 67 -0.78 -1.75 3.84
N ILE A 68 -1.07 -1.24 2.63
CA ILE A 68 -0.90 -1.97 1.38
C ILE A 68 0.12 -1.20 0.55
N LEU A 69 1.21 -1.87 0.15
CA LEU A 69 2.20 -1.34 -0.78
C LEU A 69 1.97 -1.96 -2.16
N LYS A 70 1.52 -1.15 -3.12
CA LYS A 70 1.47 -1.51 -4.55
C LYS A 70 2.81 -1.17 -5.17
N ILE A 71 3.35 -2.11 -5.93
CA ILE A 71 4.55 -1.94 -6.75
C ILE A 71 4.12 -2.19 -8.19
N CYS A 72 4.28 -1.19 -9.06
CA CYS A 72 3.97 -1.31 -10.48
C CYS A 72 5.25 -1.46 -11.29
N ASN A 73 5.14 -2.12 -12.45
CA ASN A 73 6.23 -2.30 -13.42
C ASN A 73 7.47 -3.04 -12.85
N ALA A 74 7.27 -3.92 -11.86
CA ALA A 74 8.36 -4.80 -11.42
C ALA A 74 8.74 -5.75 -12.57
N GLU A 75 9.97 -5.63 -13.06
CA GLU A 75 10.46 -6.36 -14.25
C GLU A 75 10.69 -7.85 -13.96
N ASN A 76 10.96 -8.22 -12.70
CA ASN A 76 11.21 -9.60 -12.30
C ASN A 76 10.73 -9.90 -10.87
N GLU A 77 10.61 -11.20 -10.55
CA GLU A 77 10.17 -11.67 -9.23
C GLU A 77 11.25 -11.52 -8.15
N ASP A 78 12.53 -11.50 -8.53
CA ASP A 78 13.66 -11.33 -7.61
C ASP A 78 13.66 -9.95 -6.93
N ASP A 79 13.31 -8.90 -7.67
CA ASP A 79 13.15 -7.54 -7.14
C ASP A 79 12.01 -7.48 -6.11
N ILE A 80 10.89 -8.15 -6.39
CA ILE A 80 9.76 -8.24 -5.46
C ILE A 80 10.20 -8.96 -4.17
N ASN A 81 10.89 -10.09 -4.29
CA ASN A 81 11.39 -10.87 -3.15
C ASN A 81 12.40 -10.06 -2.32
N ARG A 82 13.28 -9.31 -2.98
CA ARG A 82 14.21 -8.38 -2.34
C ARG A 82 13.47 -7.28 -1.57
N PHE A 83 12.43 -6.67 -2.14
CA PHE A 83 11.64 -5.67 -1.42
C PHE A 83 10.93 -6.26 -0.21
N ILE A 84 10.34 -7.45 -0.33
CA ILE A 84 9.70 -8.14 0.80
C ILE A 84 10.73 -8.38 1.92
N PHE A 85 11.93 -8.85 1.59
CA PHE A 85 13.00 -9.04 2.56
C PHE A 85 13.36 -7.73 3.25
N LEU A 86 13.63 -6.66 2.49
CA LEU A 86 14.00 -5.36 3.04
C LEU A 86 12.90 -4.75 3.92
N LEU A 87 11.62 -4.91 3.53
CA LEU A 87 10.48 -4.43 4.32
C LEU A 87 10.39 -5.15 5.67
N LYS A 88 10.65 -6.46 5.73
CA LYS A 88 10.66 -7.23 6.98
C LYS A 88 11.73 -6.78 7.97
N GLU A 89 12.81 -6.16 7.50
CA GLU A 89 13.86 -5.61 8.36
C GLU A 89 13.52 -4.21 8.93
N ILE A 90 12.37 -3.62 8.57
CA ILE A 90 11.92 -2.36 9.15
C ILE A 90 11.28 -2.66 10.50
N GLU A 91 11.86 -2.16 11.58
CA GLU A 91 11.47 -2.45 12.98
C GLU A 91 9.96 -2.29 13.26
N CYS A 92 9.30 -1.30 12.65
CA CYS A 92 7.87 -1.04 12.86
C CYS A 92 6.95 -1.90 11.99
N ILE A 93 7.49 -2.81 11.18
CA ILE A 93 6.72 -3.75 10.35
C ILE A 93 6.74 -5.13 11.03
N THR A 94 5.57 -5.54 11.55
CA THR A 94 5.41 -6.85 12.20
C THR A 94 5.47 -8.01 11.20
N ALA A 95 4.88 -7.82 10.02
CA ALA A 95 4.81 -8.85 8.99
C ALA A 95 4.62 -8.25 7.58
N VAL A 96 5.07 -8.98 6.57
CA VAL A 96 4.91 -8.62 5.14
C VAL A 96 4.40 -9.83 4.39
N PHE A 97 3.34 -9.64 3.61
CA PHE A 97 2.71 -10.67 2.80
C PHE A 97 2.66 -10.23 1.34
N LYS A 98 3.07 -11.12 0.42
CA LYS A 98 2.81 -10.95 -1.01
C LYS A 98 1.34 -11.27 -1.25
N LEU A 99 0.61 -10.34 -1.83
CA LEU A 99 -0.81 -10.50 -2.15
C LEU A 99 -0.96 -10.67 -3.65
N ASP A 100 -1.73 -11.67 -4.06
CA ASP A 100 -2.24 -11.75 -5.43
C ASP A 100 -3.58 -11.00 -5.49
N PRO A 101 -3.69 -9.88 -6.23
CA PRO A 101 -4.92 -9.12 -6.36
C PRO A 101 -6.09 -9.98 -6.86
N GLY A 102 -5.84 -10.93 -7.77
CA GLY A 102 -6.89 -11.78 -8.36
C GLY A 102 -7.55 -12.70 -7.32
N SER A 103 -6.86 -12.98 -6.22
CA SER A 103 -7.36 -13.82 -5.14
C SER A 103 -8.30 -13.07 -4.16
N ILE A 104 -8.30 -11.74 -4.18
CA ILE A 104 -9.02 -10.90 -3.21
C ILE A 104 -10.36 -10.43 -3.79
N LYS A 105 -11.46 -11.03 -3.33
CA LYS A 105 -12.82 -10.60 -3.71
C LYS A 105 -13.28 -9.43 -2.84
N ASP A 106 -12.82 -8.22 -3.17
CA ASP A 106 -13.25 -6.96 -2.54
C ASP A 106 -13.50 -5.88 -3.61
N LYS A 107 -14.65 -5.21 -3.52
CA LYS A 107 -15.08 -4.16 -4.45
C LYS A 107 -14.16 -2.94 -4.42
N ASN A 108 -13.51 -2.71 -3.28
CA ASN A 108 -12.63 -1.57 -3.11
C ASN A 108 -11.22 -1.84 -3.63
N LEU A 109 -10.92 -3.09 -4.04
CA LEU A 109 -9.63 -3.44 -4.61
C LEU A 109 -9.38 -2.66 -5.91
N ASP A 110 -10.42 -2.35 -6.69
CA ASP A 110 -10.31 -1.55 -7.91
C ASP A 110 -9.77 -0.13 -7.66
N ASN A 111 -9.96 0.42 -6.45
CA ASN A 111 -9.40 1.73 -6.08
C ASN A 111 -7.88 1.73 -5.88
N ILE A 112 -7.26 0.54 -5.83
CA ILE A 112 -5.82 0.37 -5.66
C ILE A 112 -5.20 -0.53 -6.75
N ALA A 113 -5.98 -1.38 -7.42
CA ALA A 113 -5.50 -2.36 -8.39
C ALA A 113 -5.21 -1.78 -9.78
N TYR A 114 -5.76 -0.62 -10.13
CA TYR A 114 -5.51 0.07 -11.41
C TYR A 114 -4.62 1.28 -11.22
#